data_AF-A0A2V6FB33-F1
#
_entry.id   AF-A0A2V6FB33-F1
#
_cell.length_a   1.000
_cell.length_b   1.000
_cell.length_c   1.000
_cell.angle_alpha   90.00
_cell.angle_beta   90.00
_cell.angle_gamma   90.00
#
_symmetry.space_group_name_H-M   'P 1'
#
loop_
_entity.id
_entity.type
_entity.pdbx_description
1 polymer ?
#
loop_
_entity_poly.entity_id
_entity_poly.type
_entity_poly.pdbx_seq_one_letter_code
_entity_poly.pdbx_strand_id
1 'polypeptide(L)'
;EILGIPLDSIVRWVEKTPANRRFIPQILERFPQTKFLITMRDPRAILAAQIALENTRKTREFSVYYCVSHWLQAAQLALRAERKEISGIAIRYEDLVADPAPTMQRICDFLEISFDRNVVLTPTK
;
A
#
# COMPACT_ATOMS: atom_id res chain seq x y z
N GLU A 1 9.66 -22.29 -14.67
CA GLU A 1 8.79 -21.91 -13.53
C GLU A 1 9.66 -21.77 -12.29
N ILE A 2 9.73 -20.58 -11.69
CA ILE A 2 10.75 -20.25 -10.67
C ILE A 2 10.29 -20.59 -9.23
N LEU A 3 9.01 -20.93 -9.03
CA LEU A 3 8.43 -21.19 -7.71
C LEU A 3 7.68 -22.54 -7.58
N GLY A 4 7.66 -23.38 -8.63
CA GLY A 4 6.87 -24.62 -8.63
C GLY A 4 5.35 -24.43 -8.50
N ILE A 5 4.88 -23.18 -8.59
CA ILE A 5 3.46 -22.82 -8.61
C ILE A 5 3.03 -22.76 -10.09
N PRO A 6 2.09 -23.61 -10.52
CA PRO A 6 1.54 -23.56 -11.88
C PRO A 6 0.94 -22.18 -12.17
N LEU A 7 1.27 -21.58 -13.33
CA LEU A 7 0.82 -20.21 -13.65
C LEU A 7 -0.71 -20.10 -13.74
N ASP A 8 -1.38 -21.17 -14.14
CA ASP A 8 -2.84 -21.29 -14.18
C ASP A 8 -3.50 -21.26 -12.80
N SER A 9 -2.75 -21.57 -11.72
CA SER A 9 -3.23 -21.43 -10.34
C SER A 9 -3.15 -19.99 -9.80
N ILE A 10 -2.47 -19.08 -10.50
CA ILE A 10 -2.31 -17.69 -10.08
C ILE A 10 -3.55 -16.88 -10.48
N VAL A 11 -4.40 -16.57 -9.50
CA VAL A 11 -5.64 -15.83 -9.72
C VAL A 11 -5.50 -14.30 -9.64
N ARG A 12 -4.47 -13.80 -8.95
CA ARG A 12 -4.23 -12.35 -8.80
C ARG A 12 -2.74 -12.06 -8.73
N TRP A 13 -2.33 -10.93 -9.32
CA TRP A 13 -0.99 -10.37 -9.20
C TRP A 13 -1.01 -9.19 -8.25
N VAL A 14 -0.01 -9.09 -7.40
CA VAL A 14 0.19 -7.95 -6.49
C VAL A 14 1.49 -7.27 -6.86
N GLU A 15 1.41 -5.95 -7.07
CA GLU A 15 2.56 -5.09 -7.25
C GLU A 15 2.59 -4.10 -6.07
N LYS A 16 3.77 -3.91 -5.48
CA LYS A 16 3.99 -2.92 -4.44
C LYS A 16 5.27 -2.15 -4.70
N THR A 17 5.15 -1.05 -5.41
CA THR A 17 6.21 -0.04 -5.55
C THR A 17 5.63 1.32 -5.19
N PRO A 18 6.10 2.00 -4.12
CA PRO A 18 5.53 3.29 -3.72
C PRO A 18 5.47 4.32 -4.86
N ALA A 19 6.48 4.34 -5.74
CA ALA A 19 6.54 5.27 -6.87
C ALA A 19 5.39 5.11 -7.89
N ASN A 20 4.68 3.98 -7.89
CA ASN A 20 3.59 3.71 -8.85
C ASN A 20 2.40 4.65 -8.72
N ARG A 21 2.24 5.35 -7.59
CA ARG A 21 1.26 6.44 -7.45
C ARG A 21 1.45 7.58 -8.47
N ARG A 22 2.63 7.70 -9.08
CA ARG A 22 2.91 8.69 -10.14
C ARG A 22 2.38 8.27 -11.51
N PHE A 23 1.97 7.00 -11.65
CA PHE A 23 1.61 6.38 -12.93
C PHE A 23 0.19 5.81 -12.93
N ILE A 24 -0.70 6.34 -12.08
CA ILE A 24 -2.07 5.85 -11.93
C ILE A 24 -2.85 5.84 -13.26
N PRO A 25 -2.79 6.89 -14.12
CA PRO A 25 -3.45 6.84 -15.42
C PRO A 25 -2.96 5.69 -16.31
N GLN A 26 -1.65 5.47 -16.38
CA GLN A 26 -1.03 4.42 -17.20
C GLN A 26 -1.35 3.01 -16.66
N ILE A 27 -1.39 2.87 -15.32
CA ILE A 27 -1.79 1.62 -14.68
C ILE A 27 -3.24 1.30 -15.02
N LEU A 28 -4.14 2.27 -14.93
CA LEU A 28 -5.55 2.07 -15.27
C LEU A 28 -5.77 1.81 -16.76
N GLU A 29 -4.99 2.46 -17.64
CA GLU A 29 -5.00 2.20 -19.08
C GLU A 29 -4.58 0.76 -19.39
N ARG A 30 -3.51 0.27 -18.76
CA ARG A 30 -2.98 -1.08 -18.99
C ARG A 30 -3.77 -2.16 -18.27
N PHE A 31 -4.29 -1.86 -17.08
CA PHE A 31 -4.96 -2.79 -16.18
C PHE A 31 -6.26 -2.15 -15.64
N PRO A 32 -7.34 -2.12 -16.43
CA PRO A 32 -8.56 -1.40 -16.09
C PRO A 32 -9.27 -1.90 -14.82
N GLN A 33 -9.02 -3.16 -14.43
CA GLN A 33 -9.59 -3.79 -13.24
C GLN A 33 -8.70 -3.65 -12.00
N THR A 34 -7.67 -2.79 -12.04
CA THR A 34 -6.77 -2.58 -10.90
C THR A 34 -7.55 -2.12 -9.66
N LYS A 35 -7.24 -2.75 -8.53
CA LYS A 35 -7.68 -2.34 -7.19
C LYS A 35 -6.50 -1.70 -6.44
N PHE A 36 -6.68 -0.49 -5.92
CA PHE A 36 -5.64 0.23 -5.19
C PHE A 36 -5.82 0.12 -3.68
N LEU A 37 -4.82 -0.40 -2.98
CA LEU A 37 -4.70 -0.29 -1.52
C LEU A 37 -3.79 0.89 -1.18
N ILE A 38 -4.33 1.91 -0.53
CA ILE A 38 -3.64 3.18 -0.28
C ILE A 38 -3.39 3.32 1.22
N THR A 39 -2.18 3.01 1.65
CA THR A 39 -1.81 3.16 3.06
C THR A 39 -1.51 4.62 3.39
N MET A 40 -2.27 5.18 4.32
CA MET A 40 -2.07 6.50 4.89
C MET A 40 -1.47 6.36 6.28
N ARG A 41 -0.42 7.12 6.58
CA ARG A 41 0.24 7.19 7.89
C ARG A 41 0.45 8.64 8.25
N ASP A 42 0.51 8.95 9.54
CA ASP A 42 0.90 10.26 10.03
C ASP A 42 2.24 10.69 9.38
N PRO A 43 2.28 11.83 8.66
CA PRO A 43 3.48 12.27 7.96
C PRO A 43 4.66 12.53 8.91
N ARG A 44 4.38 12.89 10.16
CA ARG A 44 5.40 13.09 11.21
C ARG A 44 6.05 11.77 11.60
N ALA A 45 5.25 10.69 11.67
CA ALA A 45 5.77 9.35 11.94
C ALA A 45 6.60 8.80 10.78
N ILE A 46 6.24 9.12 9.54
CA ILE A 46 7.05 8.79 8.35
C ILE A 46 8.41 9.52 8.42
N LEU A 47 8.39 10.82 8.70
CA LEU A 47 9.61 11.62 8.83
C LEU A 47 10.52 11.09 9.95
N ALA A 48 9.96 10.82 11.13
CA ALA A 48 10.71 10.26 12.25
C ALA A 48 11.36 8.92 11.91
N ALA A 49 10.65 8.04 11.19
CA ALA A 49 11.20 6.78 10.72
C ALA A 49 12.35 6.97 9.71
N GLN A 50 12.26 7.98 8.84
CA GLN A 50 13.32 8.29 7.87
C GLN A 50 14.59 8.83 8.55
N ILE A 51 14.44 9.73 9.52
CA ILE A 51 15.55 10.23 10.35
C ILE A 51 16.25 9.07 11.07
N ALA A 52 15.48 8.14 11.64
CA ALA A 52 16.05 6.96 12.30
C ALA A 52 16.81 6.04 11.33
N LEU A 53 16.36 5.93 10.07
CA LEU A 53 17.01 5.15 9.03
C LEU A 53 18.30 5.81 8.51
N GLU A 54 18.33 7.13 8.40
CA GLU A 54 19.53 7.89 8.02
C GLU A 54 20.67 7.62 9.00
N ASN A 55 20.36 7.63 10.30
CA ASN A 55 21.30 7.32 11.38
C ASN A 55 21.87 5.90 11.31
N THR A 56 21.18 4.96 10.67
CA THR A 56 21.58 3.54 10.63
C THR A 56 22.16 3.09 9.29
N ARG A 57 21.76 3.70 8.16
CA ARG A 57 22.10 3.20 6.82
C ARG A 57 23.10 4.06 6.05
N LYS A 58 23.51 5.24 6.54
CA LYS A 58 24.35 6.22 5.81
C LYS A 58 23.91 6.42 4.35
N THR A 59 22.61 6.26 4.08
CA THR A 59 22.02 6.51 2.76
C THR A 59 21.84 8.01 2.57
N ARG A 60 21.68 8.44 1.30
CA ARG A 60 21.51 9.85 0.89
C ARG A 60 20.67 10.67 1.88
N GLU A 61 21.06 11.94 2.06
CA GLU A 61 20.33 12.92 2.87
C GLU A 61 18.84 12.90 2.55
N PHE A 62 18.04 12.77 3.61
CA PHE A 62 16.60 12.75 3.49
C PHE A 62 16.05 14.18 3.38
N SER A 63 15.06 14.37 2.51
CA SER A 63 14.40 15.66 2.34
C SER A 63 13.02 15.65 2.96
N VAL A 64 12.78 16.55 3.93
CA VAL A 64 11.43 16.80 4.49
C VAL A 64 10.45 17.12 3.37
N TYR A 65 10.87 17.94 2.41
CA TYR A 65 10.06 18.26 1.22
C TYR A 65 9.68 17.00 0.45
N TYR A 66 10.63 16.10 0.23
CA TYR A 66 10.35 14.81 -0.42
C TYR A 66 9.30 14.02 0.35
N CYS A 67 9.43 13.91 1.68
CA CYS A 67 8.45 13.23 2.53
C CYS A 67 7.04 13.78 2.36
N VAL A 68 6.89 15.11 2.49
CA VAL A 68 5.61 15.80 2.42
C VAL A 68 5.01 15.70 1.02
N SER A 69 5.81 15.92 -0.04
CA SER A 69 5.37 15.76 -1.43
C SER A 69 4.86 14.35 -1.72
N HIS A 70 5.56 13.35 -1.20
CA HIS A 70 5.21 11.94 -1.36
C HIS A 70 3.93 11.57 -0.59
N TRP A 71 3.75 12.14 0.60
CA TRP A 71 2.54 11.98 1.39
C TRP A 71 1.33 12.64 0.71
N LEU A 72 1.49 13.86 0.19
CA LEU A 72 0.41 14.58 -0.51
C LEU A 72 -0.10 13.82 -1.73
N GLN A 73 0.80 13.18 -2.50
CA GLN A 73 0.39 12.34 -3.63
C GLN A 73 -0.44 11.12 -3.18
N ALA A 74 -0.09 10.48 -2.06
CA ALA A 74 -0.86 9.38 -1.50
C ALA A 74 -2.22 9.88 -0.98
N ALA A 75 -2.26 11.03 -0.31
CA ALA A 75 -3.50 11.65 0.16
C ALA A 75 -4.44 12.03 -1.00
N GLN A 76 -3.91 12.61 -2.07
CA GLN A 76 -4.69 12.89 -3.28
C GLN A 76 -5.26 11.60 -3.88
N LEU A 77 -4.48 10.52 -3.94
CA LEU A 77 -4.96 9.24 -4.43
C LEU A 77 -6.06 8.64 -3.55
N ALA A 78 -5.91 8.76 -2.22
CA ALA A 78 -6.93 8.36 -1.25
C ALA A 78 -8.24 9.12 -1.46
N LEU A 79 -8.19 10.44 -1.67
CA LEU A 79 -9.36 11.26 -1.98
C LEU A 79 -10.03 10.85 -3.29
N ARG A 80 -9.26 10.51 -4.33
CA ARG A 80 -9.82 9.99 -5.59
C ARG A 80 -10.56 8.67 -5.39
N ALA A 81 -10.01 7.78 -4.56
CA ALA A 81 -10.65 6.52 -4.21
C ALA A 81 -11.94 6.74 -3.40
N GLU A 82 -11.94 7.65 -2.43
CA GLU A 82 -13.11 8.05 -1.65
C GLU A 82 -14.23 8.64 -2.54
N ARG A 83 -13.85 9.48 -3.51
CA ARG A 83 -14.76 10.03 -4.53
C ARG A 83 -15.18 9.00 -5.60
N LYS A 84 -14.75 7.74 -5.48
CA LYS A 84 -15.03 6.65 -6.42
C LYS A 84 -14.58 6.92 -7.86
N GLU A 85 -13.59 7.80 -8.04
CA GLU A 85 -12.98 8.04 -9.36
C GLU A 85 -12.07 6.88 -9.80
N ILE A 86 -11.59 6.10 -8.83
CA ILE A 86 -10.78 4.90 -9.02
C ILE A 86 -11.25 3.80 -8.08
N SER A 87 -11.03 2.54 -8.44
CA SER A 87 -11.29 1.41 -7.55
C SER A 87 -10.17 1.31 -6.51
N GLY A 88 -10.41 1.82 -5.30
CA GLY A 88 -9.42 1.78 -4.23
C GLY A 88 -9.99 1.99 -2.85
N ILE A 89 -9.21 1.66 -1.83
CA ILE A 89 -9.50 1.97 -0.43
C ILE A 89 -8.30 2.62 0.24
N ALA A 90 -8.57 3.60 1.09
CA ALA A 90 -7.59 4.17 2.00
C ALA A 90 -7.57 3.38 3.32
N ILE A 91 -6.37 3.00 3.76
CA ILE A 91 -6.11 2.24 4.98
C ILE A 91 -5.26 3.11 5.89
N ARG A 92 -5.72 3.33 7.11
CA ARG A 92 -4.93 4.03 8.11
C ARG A 92 -3.93 3.05 8.74
N TYR A 93 -2.66 3.36 8.64
CA TYR A 93 -1.56 2.54 9.17
C TYR A 93 -1.70 2.36 10.68
N GLU A 94 -2.06 3.42 11.40
CA GLU A 94 -2.19 3.38 12.86
C GLU A 94 -3.28 2.40 13.31
N ASP A 95 -4.40 2.33 12.60
CA ASP A 95 -5.46 1.38 12.89
C ASP A 95 -5.01 -0.06 12.56
N LEU A 96 -4.30 -0.24 11.43
CA LEU A 96 -3.77 -1.55 11.02
C LEU A 96 -2.78 -2.13 12.04
N VAL A 97 -1.92 -1.31 12.65
CA VAL A 97 -0.93 -1.80 13.64
C VAL A 97 -1.50 -1.92 15.05
N ALA A 98 -2.53 -1.14 15.38
CA ALA A 98 -3.17 -1.21 16.69
C ALA A 98 -4.09 -2.45 16.81
N ASP A 99 -4.89 -2.71 15.79
CA ASP A 99 -5.71 -3.92 15.66
C ASP A 99 -5.80 -4.33 14.19
N PRO A 100 -4.99 -5.32 13.74
CA PRO A 100 -4.95 -5.69 12.33
C PRO A 100 -6.22 -6.40 11.86
N ALA A 101 -6.96 -7.09 12.74
CA ALA A 101 -8.04 -7.98 12.30
C ALA A 101 -9.18 -7.25 11.56
N PRO A 102 -9.74 -6.14 12.07
CA PRO A 102 -10.78 -5.39 11.35
C PRO A 102 -10.29 -4.81 10.02
N THR A 103 -9.07 -4.26 10.02
CA THR A 103 -8.51 -3.64 8.82
C THR A 103 -8.24 -4.68 7.74
N MET A 104 -7.67 -5.83 8.11
CA MET A 104 -7.38 -6.91 7.16
C MET A 104 -8.63 -7.60 6.65
N GLN A 105 -9.68 -7.75 7.47
CA GLN A 105 -10.98 -8.22 7.00
C GLN A 105 -11.54 -7.29 5.90
N ARG A 106 -11.53 -5.98 6.14
CA ARG A 106 -11.98 -4.99 5.15
C ARG A 106 -11.15 -5.03 3.86
N ILE A 107 -9.84 -5.28 3.95
CA ILE A 107 -8.98 -5.46 2.78
C ILE A 107 -9.37 -6.72 2.02
N CYS A 108 -9.57 -7.85 2.71
CA CYS A 108 -10.01 -9.11 2.11
C CYS A 108 -11.35 -8.95 1.39
N ASP A 109 -12.32 -8.30 2.02
CA ASP A 109 -13.63 -8.04 1.44
C ASP A 109 -13.51 -7.18 0.17
N PHE A 110 -12.72 -6.11 0.20
CA PHE A 110 -12.47 -5.25 -0.96
C PHE A 110 -11.75 -6.00 -2.09
N LEU A 111 -10.81 -6.88 -1.76
CA LEU A 111 -10.07 -7.68 -2.73
C LEU A 111 -10.86 -8.91 -3.21
N GLU A 112 -12.03 -9.21 -2.61
CA GLU A 112 -12.80 -10.46 -2.81
C GLU A 112 -11.91 -11.70 -2.63
N ILE A 113 -11.21 -11.77 -1.50
CA ILE A 113 -10.44 -12.94 -1.09
C ILE A 113 -10.93 -13.42 0.28
N SER A 114 -10.90 -14.72 0.51
CA SER A 114 -11.27 -15.30 1.80
C SER A 114 -10.31 -14.83 2.90
N PHE A 115 -10.87 -14.34 4.01
CA PHE A 115 -10.09 -14.01 5.19
C PHE A 115 -9.72 -15.28 5.96
N ASP A 116 -8.43 -15.61 6.01
CA ASP A 116 -7.88 -16.63 6.90
C ASP A 116 -7.05 -15.95 8.00
N ARG A 117 -7.53 -16.03 9.24
CA ARG A 117 -6.89 -15.36 10.38
C ARG A 117 -5.43 -15.77 10.58
N ASN A 118 -5.08 -17.04 10.34
CA ASN A 118 -3.74 -17.57 10.59
C ASN A 118 -2.74 -17.15 9.53
N VAL A 119 -3.20 -16.92 8.31
CA VAL A 119 -2.37 -16.46 7.20
C VAL A 119 -2.29 -14.93 7.19
N VAL A 120 -3.45 -14.28 7.25
CA VAL A 120 -3.60 -12.84 7.00
C VAL A 120 -3.03 -11.99 8.14
N LEU A 121 -3.11 -12.46 9.39
CA LEU A 121 -2.61 -11.72 10.55
C LEU A 121 -1.15 -12.05 10.92
N THR A 122 -0.48 -12.90 10.12
CA THR A 122 0.91 -13.28 10.33
C THR A 122 1.80 -12.51 9.35
N PRO A 123 2.56 -11.50 9.81
CA PRO A 123 3.46 -10.77 8.94
C PRO A 123 4.58 -11.68 8.41
N THR A 124 4.85 -11.61 7.11
CA THR A 124 6.07 -12.20 6.53
C THR A 124 7.26 -11.29 6.81
N LYS A 125 8.39 -11.87 7.23
CA LYS A 125 9.65 -11.14 7.45
C LYS A 125 10.26 -10.58 6.16
#